data_AF-A0A679GE41-F1
#
_entry.id   AF-A0A679GE41-F1
#
_cell.length_a   1.000
_cell.length_b   1.000
_cell.length_c   1.000
_cell.angle_alpha   90.00
_cell.angle_beta   90.00
_cell.angle_gamma   90.00
#
_symmetry.space_group_name_H-M   'P 1'
#
loop_
_entity.id
_entity.type
_entity.pdbx_description
1 polymer ?
#
loop_
_entity_poly.entity_id
_entity_poly.type
_entity_poly.pdbx_seq_one_letter_code
_entity_poly.pdbx_strand_id
1 'polypeptide(L)'
;MYRLIAHPDGTTSSSTILRVEDGAVIPRGHRWWDEYERWLAQGNKPEAAEPAQEETEEQLIDRLTRAVQGYMDSVAQQRNYDSVLSLCTYATSTVPRFQAEGQAGVLWRDACWQLGYDLIARVRAGEAPIPTEAELLAMLPPMNWPTTEAD
;
A
#
# COMPACT_ATOMS: atom_id res chain seq x y z
N MET A 1 -30.31 -12.01 15.23
CA MET A 1 -29.27 -12.91 14.66
C MET A 1 -27.90 -12.25 14.83
N TYR A 2 -26.84 -13.05 14.92
CA TYR A 2 -25.48 -12.55 15.10
C TYR A 2 -24.57 -13.05 13.98
N ARG A 3 -23.57 -12.26 13.61
CA ARG A 3 -22.56 -12.59 12.62
C ARG A 3 -21.17 -12.40 13.22
N LEU A 4 -20.22 -13.24 12.81
CA LEU A 4 -18.83 -13.05 13.17
C LEU A 4 -18.20 -11.90 12.35
N ILE A 5 -17.09 -11.33 12.81
CA ILE A 5 -16.40 -10.25 12.09
C ILE A 5 -15.08 -10.80 11.54
N ALA A 6 -14.77 -10.54 10.27
CA ALA A 6 -13.48 -10.89 9.69
C ALA A 6 -12.42 -9.82 10.02
N HIS A 7 -11.21 -10.26 10.30
CA HIS A 7 -10.02 -9.42 10.37
C HIS A 7 -9.39 -9.29 8.97
N PRO A 8 -8.57 -8.25 8.74
CA PRO A 8 -7.89 -8.04 7.45
C PRO A 8 -6.95 -9.18 7.04
N ASP A 9 -6.51 -10.00 7.99
CA ASP A 9 -5.68 -11.19 7.77
C ASP A 9 -6.49 -12.45 7.39
N GLY A 10 -7.81 -12.32 7.19
CA GLY A 10 -8.72 -13.41 6.86
C GLY A 10 -9.13 -14.25 8.06
N THR A 11 -8.70 -13.92 9.28
CA THR A 11 -9.14 -14.62 10.49
C THR A 11 -10.46 -14.07 11.00
N THR A 12 -11.27 -14.91 11.65
CA THR A 12 -12.52 -14.49 12.25
C THR A 12 -12.30 -14.05 13.69
N SER A 13 -12.85 -12.89 14.05
CA SER A 13 -12.76 -12.34 15.39
C SER A 13 -13.46 -13.25 16.39
N SER A 14 -12.71 -13.70 17.39
CA SER A 14 -13.23 -14.50 18.52
C SER A 14 -13.68 -13.63 19.70
N SER A 15 -13.39 -12.33 19.64
CA SER A 15 -13.66 -11.35 20.69
C SER A 15 -14.69 -10.29 20.31
N THR A 16 -15.22 -10.32 19.08
CA THR A 16 -16.15 -9.31 18.60
C THR A 16 -17.15 -9.92 17.62
N ILE A 17 -18.44 -9.59 17.78
CA ILE A 17 -19.53 -10.03 16.91
C ILE A 17 -20.35 -8.84 16.42
N LEU A 18 -21.10 -9.03 15.35
CA LEU A 18 -22.08 -8.08 14.81
C LEU A 18 -23.49 -8.58 15.09
N ARG A 19 -24.37 -7.76 15.67
CA ARG A 19 -25.81 -8.02 15.71
C ARG A 19 -26.44 -7.56 14.40
N VAL A 20 -27.02 -8.49 13.65
CA VAL A 20 -27.50 -8.26 12.28
C VAL A 20 -28.70 -7.32 12.22
N GLU A 21 -29.50 -7.26 13.29
CA GLU A 21 -30.75 -6.49 13.34
C GLU A 21 -30.55 -4.97 13.31
N ASP A 22 -29.52 -4.48 13.99
CA ASP A 22 -29.23 -3.05 14.14
C ASP A 22 -27.80 -2.66 13.76
N GLY A 23 -26.99 -3.63 13.31
CA GLY A 23 -25.59 -3.42 12.95
C GLY A 23 -24.68 -3.15 14.16
N ALA A 24 -25.12 -3.43 15.40
CA ALA A 24 -24.32 -3.16 16.58
C ALA A 24 -23.10 -4.10 16.66
N VAL A 25 -21.90 -3.52 16.81
CA VAL A 25 -20.66 -4.26 17.08
C VAL A 25 -20.55 -4.51 18.59
N ILE A 26 -20.48 -5.78 18.99
CA ILE A 26 -20.52 -6.21 20.38
C ILE A 26 -19.17 -6.88 20.70
N PRO A 27 -18.29 -6.21 21.46
CA PRO A 27 -17.07 -6.84 21.94
C PRO A 27 -17.35 -7.78 23.12
N ARG A 28 -16.46 -8.74 23.32
CA ARG A 28 -16.50 -9.68 24.45
C ARG A 28 -16.38 -8.93 25.76
N GLY A 29 -17.28 -9.24 26.71
CA GLY A 29 -17.41 -8.52 27.98
C GLY A 29 -18.39 -7.34 27.95
N HIS A 30 -18.95 -6.99 26.79
CA HIS A 30 -20.06 -6.04 26.71
C HIS A 30 -21.36 -6.66 27.25
N ARG A 31 -22.27 -5.85 27.81
CA ARG A 31 -23.58 -6.31 28.35
C ARG A 31 -24.44 -7.11 27.37
N TRP A 32 -24.26 -6.89 26.06
CA TRP A 32 -24.98 -7.62 25.01
C TRP A 32 -24.30 -8.94 24.60
N TRP A 33 -23.09 -9.20 25.10
CA TRP A 33 -22.40 -10.48 24.89
C TRP A 33 -23.14 -11.62 25.59
N ASP A 34 -23.69 -11.37 26.78
CA ASP A 34 -24.50 -12.36 27.52
C ASP A 34 -25.73 -12.82 26.73
N GLU A 35 -26.33 -11.92 25.94
CA GLU A 35 -27.46 -12.24 25.06
C GLU A 35 -27.03 -13.15 23.90
N TYR A 36 -25.84 -12.91 23.34
CA TYR A 36 -25.23 -13.78 22.34
C TYR A 36 -24.91 -15.17 22.89
N GLU A 37 -24.32 -15.28 24.09
CA GLU A 37 -24.02 -16.57 24.72
C GLU A 37 -25.28 -17.38 25.01
N ARG A 38 -26.35 -16.72 25.49
CA ARG A 38 -27.67 -17.37 25.66
C ARG A 38 -28.26 -17.83 24.34
N TRP A 39 -28.09 -17.04 23.28
CA TRP A 39 -28.55 -17.40 21.95
C TRP A 39 -27.79 -18.61 21.38
N LEU A 40 -26.47 -18.69 21.59
CA LEU A 40 -25.67 -19.89 21.27
C LEU A 40 -26.11 -21.13 22.07
N ALA A 41 -26.40 -20.97 23.37
CA ALA A 41 -26.83 -22.06 24.25
C ALA A 41 -28.17 -22.70 23.82
N GLN A 42 -28.99 -21.97 23.06
CA GLN A 42 -30.22 -22.48 22.44
C GLN A 42 -29.96 -23.30 21.17
N GLY A 43 -28.69 -23.52 20.79
CA GLY A 43 -28.29 -24.28 19.61
C GLY A 43 -28.20 -23.44 18.32
N ASN A 44 -28.35 -22.11 18.42
CA ASN A 44 -28.19 -21.23 17.27
C ASN A 44 -26.70 -21.09 16.90
N LYS A 45 -26.43 -20.81 15.62
CA LYS A 45 -25.07 -20.61 15.10
C LYS A 45 -24.97 -19.24 14.45
N PRO A 46 -23.94 -18.44 14.77
CA PRO A 46 -23.76 -17.14 14.14
C PRO A 46 -23.51 -17.33 12.65
N GLU A 47 -23.95 -16.36 11.87
CA GLU A 47 -23.55 -16.25 10.48
C GLU A 47 -22.03 -16.16 10.39
N ALA A 48 -21.46 -16.81 9.38
CA ALA A 48 -20.05 -16.66 9.06
C ALA A 48 -19.74 -15.18 8.82
N ALA A 49 -18.51 -14.77 9.12
CA ALA A 49 -18.09 -13.42 8.78
C ALA A 49 -18.29 -13.17 7.28
N GLU A 50 -18.65 -11.94 6.92
CA GLU A 50 -18.52 -11.54 5.53
C GLU A 50 -17.04 -11.73 5.15
N PRO A 51 -16.76 -12.32 3.97
CA PRO A 51 -15.38 -12.45 3.52
C PRO A 51 -14.74 -11.07 3.56
N ALA A 52 -13.49 -11.00 4.03
CA ALA A 52 -12.71 -9.78 3.96
C ALA A 52 -12.76 -9.29 2.52
N GLN A 53 -13.18 -8.04 2.30
CA GLN A 53 -13.24 -7.49 0.95
C GLN A 53 -11.82 -7.52 0.38
N GLU A 54 -11.63 -8.31 -0.68
CA GLU A 54 -10.38 -8.34 -1.42
C GLU A 54 -10.09 -6.93 -1.94
N GLU A 55 -8.84 -6.48 -1.81
CA GLU A 55 -8.40 -5.17 -2.31
C GLU A 55 -8.72 -5.09 -3.80
N THR A 56 -9.43 -4.04 -4.23
CA THR A 56 -9.74 -3.87 -5.64
C THR A 56 -8.46 -3.63 -6.44
N GLU A 57 -8.47 -3.89 -7.75
CA GLU A 57 -7.32 -3.61 -8.61
C GLU A 57 -6.87 -2.14 -8.50
N GLU A 58 -7.82 -1.21 -8.43
CA GLU A 58 -7.53 0.22 -8.26
C GLU A 58 -6.84 0.52 -6.93
N GLN A 59 -7.31 -0.09 -5.83
CA GLN A 59 -6.69 0.06 -4.51
C GLN A 59 -5.27 -0.52 -4.49
N LEU A 60 -5.06 -1.69 -5.11
CA LEU A 60 -3.75 -2.32 -5.26
C LEU A 60 -2.78 -1.41 -6.03
N ILE A 61 -3.21 -0.88 -7.18
CA ILE A 61 -2.41 0.02 -8.00
C ILE A 61 -2.06 1.29 -7.21
N ASP A 62 -3.04 1.91 -6.54
CA ASP A 62 -2.82 3.13 -5.77
C ASP A 62 -1.85 2.91 -4.60
N ARG A 63 -2.01 1.81 -3.85
CA ARG A 63 -1.11 1.45 -2.75
C ARG A 63 0.34 1.26 -3.22
N LEU A 64 0.54 0.49 -4.29
CA LEU A 64 1.87 0.24 -4.85
C LEU A 64 2.47 1.49 -5.49
N THR A 65 1.66 2.33 -6.13
CA THR A 65 2.09 3.63 -6.67
C THR A 65 2.59 4.55 -5.55
N ARG A 66 1.86 4.62 -4.43
CA ARG A 66 2.28 5.38 -3.24
C ARG A 66 3.60 4.88 -2.67
N ALA A 67 3.83 3.56 -2.66
CA ALA A 67 5.10 2.99 -2.21
C ALA A 67 6.27 3.40 -3.12
N VAL A 68 6.12 3.31 -4.44
CA VAL A 68 7.15 3.74 -5.41
C VAL A 68 7.44 5.23 -5.28
N GLN A 69 6.41 6.07 -5.16
CA GLN A 69 6.55 7.51 -4.94
C GLN A 69 7.33 7.80 -3.65
N GLY A 70 6.92 7.19 -2.52
CA GLY A 70 7.57 7.36 -1.22
C GLY A 70 9.03 6.90 -1.21
N TYR A 71 9.35 5.81 -1.91
CA TYR A 71 10.73 5.37 -2.09
C TYR A 71 11.55 6.40 -2.86
N MET A 72 11.04 6.90 -3.99
CA MET A 72 11.76 7.91 -4.77
C MET A 72 12.00 9.20 -3.99
N ASP A 73 11.01 9.63 -3.22
CA ASP A 73 11.14 10.79 -2.33
C ASP A 73 12.20 10.55 -1.25
N SER A 74 12.23 9.36 -0.65
CA SER A 74 13.23 9.01 0.37
C SER A 74 14.66 9.04 -0.16
N VAL A 75 14.88 8.68 -1.43
CA VAL A 75 16.19 8.72 -2.08
C VAL A 75 16.59 10.17 -2.38
N ALA A 76 15.66 10.99 -2.88
CA ALA A 76 15.93 12.41 -3.13
C ALA A 76 16.27 13.17 -1.83
N GLN A 77 15.58 12.84 -0.73
CA GLN A 77 15.81 13.42 0.59
C GLN A 77 17.22 13.17 1.13
N GLN A 78 17.91 12.11 0.68
CA GLN A 78 19.33 11.88 1.04
C GLN A 78 20.26 13.01 0.57
N ARG A 79 19.84 13.83 -0.40
CA ARG A 79 20.56 15.04 -0.86
C ARG A 79 19.86 16.34 -0.49
N ASN A 80 18.97 16.32 0.50
CA ASN A 80 18.20 17.48 1.00
C ASN A 80 17.21 18.08 0.01
N TYR A 81 16.72 17.29 -0.96
CA TYR A 81 15.53 17.67 -1.72
C TYR A 81 14.27 17.28 -0.94
N ASP A 82 13.20 18.07 -1.05
CA ASP A 82 11.94 17.76 -0.36
C ASP A 82 11.30 16.44 -0.85
N SER A 83 11.46 16.17 -2.16
CA SER A 83 10.86 15.04 -2.88
C SER A 83 11.58 14.81 -4.21
N VAL A 84 11.28 13.70 -4.90
CA VAL A 84 11.75 13.46 -6.27
C VAL A 84 11.25 14.54 -7.23
N LEU A 85 10.06 15.11 -6.98
CA LEU A 85 9.56 16.24 -7.75
C LEU A 85 10.45 17.47 -7.56
N SER A 86 10.81 17.78 -6.31
CA SER A 86 11.72 18.89 -6.00
C SER A 86 13.06 18.70 -6.71
N LEU A 87 13.67 17.52 -6.61
CA LEU A 87 14.89 17.14 -7.35
C LEU A 87 14.76 17.42 -8.86
N CYS A 88 13.71 16.89 -9.49
CA CYS A 88 13.50 17.03 -10.94
C CYS A 88 13.34 18.49 -11.39
N THR A 89 12.82 19.39 -10.54
CA THR A 89 12.64 20.80 -10.93
C THR A 89 13.98 21.52 -11.18
N TYR A 90 15.07 21.03 -10.61
CA TYR A 90 16.41 21.57 -10.82
C TYR A 90 17.07 21.15 -12.13
N ALA A 91 16.44 20.31 -12.97
CA ALA A 91 17.00 19.84 -14.25
C ALA A 91 17.42 20.97 -15.22
N THR A 92 16.89 22.18 -15.04
CA THR A 92 17.22 23.39 -15.83
C THR A 92 17.93 24.47 -15.01
N SER A 93 18.44 24.14 -13.81
CA SER A 93 19.16 25.07 -12.96
C SER A 93 20.40 25.63 -13.65
N THR A 94 20.77 26.87 -13.31
CA THR A 94 22.04 27.50 -13.72
C THR A 94 23.22 27.05 -12.86
N VAL A 95 22.97 26.38 -11.73
CA VAL A 95 24.00 25.81 -10.86
C VAL A 95 24.36 24.41 -11.37
N PRO A 96 25.61 24.16 -11.84
CA PRO A 96 25.96 22.91 -12.52
C PRO A 96 25.63 21.64 -11.72
N ARG A 97 25.89 21.66 -10.41
CA ARG A 97 25.57 20.53 -9.52
C ARG A 97 24.08 20.21 -9.51
N PHE A 98 23.23 21.21 -9.26
CA PHE A 98 21.78 21.00 -9.20
C PHE A 98 21.18 20.62 -10.56
N GLN A 99 21.74 21.17 -11.64
CA GLN A 99 21.35 20.80 -13.00
C GLN A 99 21.61 19.32 -13.26
N ALA A 100 22.83 18.85 -13.00
CA ALA A 100 23.21 17.46 -13.21
C ALA A 100 22.38 16.51 -12.32
N GLU A 101 22.18 16.85 -11.05
CA GLU A 101 21.38 16.05 -10.13
C GLU A 101 19.91 16.00 -10.57
N GLY A 102 19.31 17.14 -10.95
CA GLY A 102 17.93 17.19 -11.42
C GLY A 102 17.71 16.41 -12.72
N GLN A 103 18.67 16.44 -13.65
CA GLN A 103 18.63 15.62 -14.87
C GLN A 103 18.70 14.12 -14.56
N ALA A 104 19.59 13.71 -13.65
CA ALA A 104 19.65 12.33 -13.18
C ALA A 104 18.33 11.90 -12.53
N GLY A 105 17.73 12.80 -11.73
CA GLY A 105 16.44 12.56 -11.09
C GLY A 105 15.30 12.35 -12.08
N VAL A 106 15.24 13.15 -13.16
CA VAL A 106 14.23 12.98 -14.23
C VAL A 106 14.38 11.62 -14.89
N LEU A 107 15.59 11.27 -15.33
CA LEU A 107 15.85 9.99 -16.01
C LEU A 107 15.52 8.79 -15.11
N TRP A 108 15.89 8.87 -13.84
CA TRP A 108 15.62 7.81 -12.87
C TRP A 108 14.13 7.66 -12.57
N ARG A 109 13.43 8.76 -12.30
CA ARG A 109 11.98 8.76 -12.07
C ARG A 109 11.23 8.17 -13.26
N ASP A 110 11.60 8.56 -14.47
CA ASP A 110 10.97 8.05 -15.69
C ASP A 110 11.18 6.53 -15.82
N ALA A 111 12.38 6.02 -15.50
CA ALA A 111 12.66 4.58 -15.50
C ALA A 111 11.87 3.82 -14.42
N CYS A 112 11.71 4.36 -13.22
CA CYS A 112 10.86 3.79 -12.16
C CYS A 112 9.40 3.67 -12.60
N TRP A 113 8.84 4.72 -13.21
CA TRP A 113 7.46 4.71 -13.68
C TRP A 113 7.25 3.80 -14.88
N GLN A 114 8.20 3.76 -15.81
CA GLN A 114 8.15 2.82 -16.94
C GLN A 114 8.08 1.37 -16.44
N LEU A 115 8.91 1.01 -15.46
CA LEU A 115 8.86 -0.33 -14.85
C LEU A 115 7.49 -0.63 -14.23
N GLY A 116 6.91 0.33 -13.51
CA GLY A 116 5.58 0.18 -12.91
C GLY A 116 4.49 -0.08 -13.96
N TYR A 117 4.47 0.70 -15.04
CA TYR A 117 3.50 0.51 -16.13
C TYR A 117 3.69 -0.82 -16.86
N ASP A 118 4.93 -1.21 -17.15
CA ASP A 118 5.24 -2.49 -17.78
C ASP A 118 4.80 -3.67 -16.90
N LEU A 119 4.98 -3.55 -15.59
CA LEU A 119 4.55 -4.58 -14.64
C LEU A 119 3.03 -4.69 -14.57
N ILE A 120 2.31 -3.56 -14.54
CA ILE A 120 0.83 -3.57 -14.61
C ILE A 120 0.35 -4.30 -15.88
N ALA A 121 0.96 -4.01 -17.03
CA ALA A 121 0.62 -4.66 -18.29
C ALA A 121 0.85 -6.17 -18.23
N ARG A 122 2.01 -6.61 -17.72
CA ARG A 122 2.37 -8.02 -17.57
C ARG A 122 1.47 -8.76 -16.59
N VAL A 123 1.11 -8.15 -15.46
CA VAL A 123 0.17 -8.72 -14.49
C VAL A 123 -1.20 -8.92 -15.11
N ARG A 124 -1.72 -7.91 -15.83
CA ARG A 124 -3.00 -8.02 -16.56
C ARG A 124 -2.98 -9.07 -17.67
N ALA A 125 -1.82 -9.29 -18.29
CA ALA A 125 -1.61 -10.35 -19.29
C ALA A 125 -1.43 -11.75 -18.67
N GLY A 126 -1.31 -11.87 -17.34
CA GLY A 126 -1.03 -13.13 -16.65
C GLY A 126 0.43 -13.59 -16.78
N GLU A 127 1.34 -12.71 -17.19
CA GLU A 127 2.77 -12.98 -17.41
C GLU A 127 3.63 -12.71 -16.18
N ALA A 128 3.05 -12.11 -15.14
CA ALA A 128 3.70 -11.84 -13.86
C ALA A 128 2.65 -11.91 -12.72
N PRO A 129 3.04 -12.37 -11.52
CA PRO A 129 2.20 -12.22 -10.33
C PRO A 129 2.16 -10.75 -9.87
N ILE A 130 1.12 -10.38 -9.12
CA ILE A 130 1.08 -9.10 -8.41
C ILE A 130 2.22 -9.10 -7.37
N PRO A 131 3.16 -8.15 -7.42
CA PRO A 131 4.25 -8.09 -6.45
C PRO A 131 3.76 -7.60 -5.08
N THR A 132 4.45 -8.01 -4.03
CA THR A 132 4.41 -7.29 -2.75
C THR A 132 5.10 -5.92 -2.88
N GLU A 133 4.88 -5.05 -1.91
CA GLU A 133 5.56 -3.74 -1.87
C GLU A 133 7.09 -3.90 -1.84
N ALA A 134 7.60 -4.80 -1.00
CA ALA A 134 9.04 -5.05 -0.89
C ALA A 134 9.65 -5.58 -2.19
N GLU A 135 8.96 -6.48 -2.89
CA GLU A 135 9.40 -6.99 -4.19
C GLU A 135 9.40 -5.89 -5.25
N LEU A 136 8.34 -5.08 -5.31
CA LEU A 136 8.26 -3.97 -6.26
C LEU A 136 9.41 -2.98 -6.05
N LEU A 137 9.67 -2.58 -4.80
CA LEU A 137 10.76 -1.66 -4.48
C LEU A 137 12.15 -2.24 -4.81
N ALA A 138 12.33 -3.56 -4.65
CA ALA A 138 13.56 -4.24 -5.02
C ALA A 138 13.77 -4.35 -6.55
N MET A 139 12.68 -4.25 -7.34
CA MET A 139 12.75 -4.25 -8.80
C MET A 139 13.12 -2.88 -9.38
N LEU A 140 12.92 -1.78 -8.63
CA LEU A 140 13.18 -0.44 -9.13
C LEU A 140 14.67 -0.25 -9.49
N PRO A 141 14.97 0.47 -10.59
CA PRO A 141 16.35 0.78 -10.94
C PRO A 141 17.00 1.62 -9.82
N PRO A 142 18.30 1.45 -9.56
CA PRO A 142 18.99 2.29 -8.58
C PRO A 142 19.17 3.73 -9.10
N MET A 143 19.12 4.70 -8.19
CA MET A 143 19.44 6.10 -8.49
C MET A 143 20.94 6.26 -8.68
N ASN A 144 21.36 6.65 -9.89
CA ASN A 144 22.75 6.95 -10.20
C ASN A 144 22.99 8.45 -10.12
N TRP A 145 23.56 8.89 -9.00
CA TRP A 145 23.91 10.29 -8.83
C TRP A 145 25.12 10.69 -9.68
N PRO A 146 25.14 11.92 -10.24
CA PRO A 146 26.32 12.43 -10.92
C PRO A 146 27.48 12.58 -9.94
N THR A 147 28.68 12.16 -10.37
CA THR A 147 29.94 12.38 -9.65
C THR A 147 30.42 13.78 -9.97
N THR A 148 29.93 14.78 -9.25
CA THR A 148 30.43 16.15 -9.40
C THR A 148 31.58 16.35 -8.41
N GLU A 149 32.82 16.11 -8.84
CA GLU A 149 33.99 16.69 -8.16
C GLU A 149 33.99 18.20 -8.41
N ALA A 150 33.65 18.98 -7.39
CA ALA A 150 34.04 20.39 -7.22
C ALA A 150 33.50 20.89 -5.87
N ASP A 151 34.21 20.56 -4.80
CA ASP A 151 34.30 21.42 -3.61
C ASP A 151 35.62 22.21 -3.69
#